data_AF-A0A1Y3SL45-F1
#
_entry.id   AF-A0A1Y3SL45-F1
#
_cell.length_a   1.000
_cell.length_b   1.000
_cell.length_c   1.000
_cell.angle_alpha   90.00
_cell.angle_beta   90.00
_cell.angle_gamma   90.00
#
_symmetry.space_group_name_H-M   'P 1'
#
loop_
_entity.id
_entity.type
_entity.pdbx_description
1 polymer ?
#
loop_
_entity_poly.entity_id
_entity_poly.type
_entity_poly.pdbx_seq_one_letter_code
_entity_poly.pdbx_strand_id
1 'polypeptide(L)'
;MFNFFWSRNASVGMAVVYIVLGLPLLLFPAAVGTVFVWALAIGCLVYAVPHFVRYLQGRKVGQAFGGDLFLSVLPLLFALFALLRPHVILSFLPFVLGALLLLDGVGKLPVMLDAIQTHAPGMAYGVASTLVPLILGIVLLINPFQAAQMVIQFFGLGLILDGVADFIAARSIR
;
A
#
# COMPACT_ATOMS: atom_id res chain seq x y z
N MET A 1 7.83 -31.03 -10.73
CA MET A 1 8.18 -29.60 -10.82
C MET A 1 7.90 -28.82 -9.54
N PHE A 2 6.88 -29.17 -8.73
CA PHE A 2 6.62 -28.56 -7.41
C PHE A 2 7.74 -28.74 -6.36
N ASN A 3 8.46 -29.86 -6.40
CA ASN A 3 9.60 -30.10 -5.48
C ASN A 3 10.82 -29.20 -5.74
N PHE A 4 10.94 -28.61 -6.94
CA PHE A 4 12.07 -27.74 -7.28
C PHE A 4 11.96 -26.34 -6.66
N PHE A 5 10.73 -25.82 -6.50
CA PHE A 5 10.49 -24.58 -5.78
C PHE A 5 10.68 -24.75 -4.26
N TRP A 6 10.27 -25.88 -3.69
CA TRP A 6 10.41 -26.16 -2.26
C TRP A 6 11.87 -26.28 -1.81
N SER A 7 12.71 -26.96 -2.60
CA SER A 7 14.14 -27.10 -2.29
C SER A 7 14.92 -25.79 -2.39
N ARG A 8 14.45 -24.80 -3.16
CA ARG A 8 15.13 -23.51 -3.35
C ARG A 8 14.61 -22.43 -2.42
N ASN A 9 13.33 -22.47 -2.05
CA ASN A 9 12.73 -21.60 -1.02
C ASN A 9 13.26 -21.92 0.38
N ALA A 10 13.53 -23.19 0.70
CA ALA A 10 14.17 -23.58 1.96
C ALA A 10 15.68 -23.27 2.01
N SER A 11 16.15 -22.23 1.30
CA SER A 11 17.50 -21.72 1.53
C SER A 11 17.48 -20.86 2.79
N VAL A 12 18.33 -21.22 3.76
CA VAL A 12 18.53 -20.43 5.00
C VAL A 12 18.78 -18.94 4.68
N GLY A 13 19.37 -18.64 3.51
CA GLY A 13 19.57 -17.27 3.03
C GLY A 13 18.27 -16.49 2.83
N MET A 14 17.24 -17.07 2.20
CA MET A 14 15.95 -16.39 2.00
C MET A 14 15.21 -16.18 3.32
N ALA A 15 15.25 -17.17 4.22
CA ALA A 15 14.69 -17.06 5.57
C ALA A 15 15.30 -15.88 6.35
N VAL A 16 16.63 -15.73 6.30
CA VAL A 16 17.33 -14.60 6.92
C VAL A 16 16.92 -13.28 6.28
N VAL A 17 16.81 -13.23 4.94
CA VAL A 17 16.36 -12.01 4.24
C VAL A 17 14.95 -11.61 4.68
N TYR A 18 14.01 -12.54 4.78
CA TYR A 18 12.64 -12.23 5.23
C TYR A 18 12.59 -11.70 6.66
N ILE A 19 13.35 -12.30 7.58
CA ILE A 19 13.42 -11.82 8.98
C ILE A 19 14.06 -10.42 9.04
N VAL A 20 15.17 -10.22 8.33
CA VAL A 20 15.90 -8.94 8.31
C VAL A 20 15.05 -7.84 7.68
N LEU A 21 14.29 -8.13 6.62
CA LEU A 21 13.39 -7.16 6.00
C LEU A 21 12.13 -6.92 6.87
N GLY A 22 11.59 -7.95 7.52
CA GLY A 22 10.39 -7.81 8.34
C GLY A 22 10.61 -7.00 9.62
N LEU A 23 11.80 -7.05 10.22
CA LEU A 23 12.15 -6.33 11.45
C LEU A 23 11.95 -4.80 11.36
N PRO A 24 12.53 -4.09 10.37
CA PRO A 24 12.30 -2.65 10.18
C PRO A 24 10.83 -2.31 9.93
N LEU A 25 10.10 -3.15 9.19
CA LEU A 25 8.67 -2.94 8.91
C LEU A 25 7.84 -3.01 10.20
N LEU A 26 8.18 -3.93 11.10
CA LEU A 26 7.46 -4.12 12.36
C LEU A 26 7.80 -3.02 13.39
N LEU A 27 9.09 -2.72 13.56
CA LEU A 27 9.59 -1.81 14.60
C LEU A 27 9.44 -0.33 14.23
N PHE A 28 9.61 0.01 12.95
CA PHE A 28 9.64 1.40 12.48
C PHE A 28 8.75 1.63 11.23
N PRO A 29 7.44 1.31 11.29
CA PRO A 29 6.57 1.41 10.12
C PRO A 29 6.45 2.83 9.57
N ALA A 30 6.54 3.85 10.43
CA ALA A 30 6.53 5.25 10.03
C ALA A 30 7.74 5.62 9.15
N ALA A 31 8.93 5.16 9.55
CA ALA A 31 10.17 5.41 8.82
C ALA A 31 10.16 4.65 7.49
N VAL A 32 9.79 3.36 7.51
CA VAL A 32 9.70 2.54 6.30
C VAL A 32 8.71 3.12 5.29
N GLY A 33 7.52 3.52 5.72
CA GLY A 33 6.54 4.17 4.85
C GLY A 33 7.08 5.48 4.25
N THR A 34 7.79 6.28 5.05
CA THR A 34 8.39 7.53 4.57
C THR A 34 9.48 7.29 3.53
N VAL A 35 10.38 6.33 3.80
CA VAL A 35 11.43 5.92 2.84
C VAL A 35 10.81 5.39 1.55
N PHE A 36 9.71 4.65 1.64
CA PHE A 36 8.98 4.17 0.47
C PHE A 36 8.45 5.32 -0.39
N VAL A 37 7.82 6.34 0.21
CA VAL A 37 7.37 7.52 -0.56
C VAL A 37 8.54 8.31 -1.13
N TRP A 38 9.65 8.45 -0.40
CA TRP A 38 10.85 9.09 -0.94
C TRP A 38 11.43 8.32 -2.13
N ALA A 39 11.48 6.99 -2.06
CA ALA A 39 11.93 6.17 -3.19
C ALA A 39 11.04 6.39 -4.43
N LEU A 40 9.71 6.40 -4.26
CA LEU A 40 8.78 6.71 -5.34
C LEU A 40 8.94 8.13 -5.88
N ALA A 41 9.13 9.12 -5.00
CA ALA A 41 9.29 10.51 -5.39
C ALA A 41 10.60 10.74 -6.14
N ILE A 42 11.71 10.12 -5.70
CA ILE A 42 12.99 10.16 -6.41
C ILE A 42 12.86 9.49 -7.78
N GLY A 43 12.20 8.33 -7.86
CA GLY A 43 11.93 7.67 -9.14
C GLY A 43 11.13 8.55 -10.10
N CYS A 44 10.12 9.26 -9.57
CA CYS A 44 9.33 10.22 -10.33
C CYS A 44 10.17 11.42 -10.81
N LEU A 45 11.07 11.95 -9.96
CA LEU A 45 12.01 13.01 -10.34
C LEU A 45 12.96 12.56 -11.46
N VAL A 46 13.53 11.36 -11.35
CA VAL A 46 14.43 10.81 -12.38
C VAL A 46 13.71 10.71 -13.74
N TYR A 47 12.41 10.43 -13.74
CA TYR A 47 11.60 10.44 -14.95
C TYR A 47 11.24 11.86 -15.44
N ALA A 48 10.86 12.76 -14.53
CA ALA A 48 10.35 14.08 -14.86
C ALA A 48 11.44 15.08 -15.29
N VAL A 49 12.62 15.02 -14.68
CA VAL A 49 13.72 15.98 -14.94
C VAL A 49 14.20 15.95 -16.40
N PRO A 50 14.49 14.79 -17.02
CA PRO A 50 14.90 14.74 -18.43
C PRO A 50 13.82 15.26 -19.38
N HIS A 51 12.54 14.98 -19.10
CA HIS A 51 11.41 15.47 -19.91
C HIS A 51 11.27 16.99 -19.80
N PHE A 52 11.46 17.56 -18.60
CA PHE A 52 11.46 18.99 -18.40
C PHE A 52 12.63 19.69 -19.12
N VAL A 53 13.83 19.09 -19.08
CA VAL A 53 15.01 19.62 -19.80
C VAL A 53 14.79 19.58 -21.32
N ARG A 54 14.25 18.47 -21.85
CA ARG A 54 13.90 18.35 -23.28
C ARG A 54 12.84 19.37 -23.69
N TYR A 55 11.84 19.61 -22.85
CA TYR A 55 10.83 20.63 -23.10
C TYR A 55 11.45 22.04 -23.22
N LEU A 56 12.35 22.40 -22.29
CA LEU A 56 13.05 23.70 -22.33
C LEU A 56 13.93 23.85 -23.58
N GLN A 57 14.55 22.77 -24.05
CA GLN A 57 15.33 22.77 -25.29
C GLN A 57 14.44 22.85 -26.54
N GLY A 58 13.33 22.10 -26.60
CA GLY A 58 12.35 22.15 -27.69
C GLY A 58 11.66 23.51 -27.84
N ARG A 59 11.46 24.22 -26.73
CA ARG A 59 11.03 25.64 -26.72
C ARG A 59 11.99 26.56 -27.47
N LYS A 60 13.30 26.35 -27.34
CA LYS A 60 14.31 27.17 -28.03
C LYS A 60 14.35 26.92 -29.55
N VAL A 61 13.85 25.77 -29.99
CA VAL A 61 13.82 25.34 -31.41
C VAL A 61 12.43 25.56 -32.04
N GLY A 62 11.49 26.16 -31.32
CA GLY A 62 10.14 26.50 -31.84
C GLY A 62 9.17 25.31 -31.95
N GLN A 63 9.49 24.15 -31.39
CA GLN A 63 8.65 22.93 -31.45
C GLN A 63 7.95 22.61 -30.11
N ALA A 64 7.65 23.61 -29.28
CA ALA A 64 7.03 23.36 -27.99
C ALA A 64 5.51 23.20 -28.11
N PHE A 65 5.03 21.97 -28.02
CA PHE A 65 3.62 21.68 -27.78
C PHE A 65 3.25 22.01 -26.32
N GLY A 66 2.12 22.69 -26.12
CA GLY A 66 1.62 23.04 -24.77
C GLY A 66 1.29 21.83 -23.90
N GLY A 67 0.98 20.67 -24.50
CA GLY A 67 0.71 19.42 -23.79
C GLY A 67 1.92 18.83 -23.06
N ASP A 68 3.14 19.02 -23.59
CA ASP A 68 4.37 18.48 -22.98
C ASP A 68 4.75 19.21 -21.68
N LEU A 69 4.31 20.46 -21.50
CA LEU A 69 4.47 21.20 -20.25
C LEU A 69 3.72 20.51 -19.11
N PHE A 70 2.49 20.07 -19.37
CA PHE A 70 1.65 19.46 -18.34
C PHE A 70 2.21 18.10 -17.92
N LEU A 71 2.70 17.33 -18.89
CA LEU A 71 3.31 16.01 -18.67
C LEU A 71 4.67 16.05 -17.98
N SER A 72 5.35 17.20 -17.95
CA SER A 72 6.66 17.36 -17.30
C SER A 72 6.62 18.16 -16.00
N VAL A 73 5.77 19.20 -15.90
CA VAL A 73 5.67 20.05 -14.69
C VAL A 73 4.84 19.38 -13.59
N LEU A 74 3.72 18.76 -13.94
CA LEU A 74 2.81 18.19 -12.95
C LEU A 74 3.44 17.02 -12.16
N PRO A 75 4.14 16.05 -12.79
CA PRO A 75 4.86 15.02 -12.04
C PRO A 75 6.01 15.59 -11.21
N LEU A 76 6.68 16.66 -11.69
CA LEU A 76 7.79 17.28 -10.98
C LEU A 76 7.31 18.00 -9.70
N LEU A 77 6.17 18.71 -9.79
CA LEU A 77 5.50 19.30 -8.62
C LEU A 77 5.02 18.22 -7.65
N PHE A 78 4.41 17.14 -8.16
CA PHE A 78 3.95 16.03 -7.33
C PHE A 78 5.12 15.36 -6.60
N ALA A 79 6.24 15.11 -7.28
CA ALA A 79 7.42 14.51 -6.68
C ALA A 79 8.06 15.42 -5.62
N LEU A 80 8.12 16.73 -5.85
CA LEU A 80 8.62 17.68 -4.85
C LEU A 80 7.70 17.74 -3.62
N PHE A 81 6.38 17.77 -3.84
CA PHE A 81 5.40 17.71 -2.76
C PHE A 81 5.51 16.40 -1.96
N ALA A 82 5.72 15.27 -2.63
CA ALA A 82 5.92 13.97 -2.03
C ALA A 82 7.15 13.90 -1.12
N LEU A 83 8.24 14.55 -1.52
CA LEU A 83 9.46 14.63 -0.70
C LEU A 83 9.25 15.45 0.57
N LEU A 84 8.53 16.59 0.47
CA LEU A 84 8.31 17.51 1.58
C LEU A 84 7.25 17.00 2.57
N ARG A 85 6.19 16.34 2.08
CA ARG A 85 5.06 15.88 2.90
C ARG A 85 4.70 14.41 2.60
N PRO A 86 5.62 13.46 2.85
CA PRO A 86 5.38 12.04 2.57
C PRO A 86 4.21 11.46 3.37
N HIS A 87 3.97 11.99 4.57
CA HIS A 87 2.87 11.62 5.45
C HIS A 87 1.49 11.81 4.80
N VAL A 88 1.32 12.88 4.02
CA VAL A 88 0.05 13.19 3.34
C VAL A 88 -0.22 12.13 2.28
N ILE A 89 0.80 11.77 1.49
CA ILE A 89 0.69 10.74 0.45
C ILE A 89 0.41 9.37 1.06
N LEU A 90 1.11 9.01 2.14
CA LEU A 90 0.85 7.75 2.84
C LEU A 90 -0.57 7.65 3.39
N SER A 91 -1.12 8.76 3.90
CA SER A 91 -2.47 8.79 4.45
C SER A 91 -3.57 8.83 3.39
N PHE A 92 -3.24 9.21 2.15
CA PHE A 92 -4.22 9.36 1.08
C PHE A 92 -4.89 8.03 0.73
N LEU A 93 -4.11 6.95 0.61
CA LEU A 93 -4.63 5.65 0.23
C LEU A 93 -5.59 5.07 1.30
N PRO A 94 -5.22 4.98 2.59
CA PRO A 94 -6.17 4.57 3.64
C PRO A 94 -7.37 5.49 3.76
N PHE A 95 -7.21 6.80 3.54
CA PHE A 95 -8.33 7.74 3.59
C PHE A 95 -9.36 7.45 2.49
N VAL A 96 -8.91 7.31 1.24
CA VAL A 96 -9.80 6.99 0.11
C VAL A 96 -10.45 5.61 0.30
N LEU A 97 -9.67 4.61 0.73
CA LEU A 97 -10.23 3.29 1.06
C LEU A 97 -11.26 3.38 2.19
N GLY A 98 -11.00 4.17 3.22
CA GLY A 98 -11.94 4.39 4.32
C GLY A 98 -13.25 5.00 3.84
N ALA A 99 -13.19 6.02 2.97
CA ALA A 99 -14.37 6.63 2.38
C ALA A 99 -15.17 5.65 1.50
N LEU A 100 -14.47 4.84 0.69
CA LEU A 100 -15.09 3.80 -0.15
C LEU A 100 -15.76 2.70 0.70
N LEU A 101 -15.12 2.25 1.77
CA LEU A 101 -15.67 1.26 2.70
C LEU A 101 -16.88 1.79 3.46
N LEU A 102 -16.88 3.08 3.83
CA LEU A 102 -18.06 3.72 4.40
C LEU A 102 -19.21 3.76 3.40
N LEU A 103 -18.95 4.15 2.16
CA LEU A 103 -19.98 4.20 1.13
C LEU A 103 -20.57 2.80 0.88
N ASP A 104 -19.73 1.78 0.81
CA ASP A 104 -20.13 0.38 0.67
C ASP A 104 -20.97 -0.10 1.87
N GLY A 105 -20.51 0.17 3.09
CA GLY A 105 -21.24 -0.17 4.32
C GLY A 105 -22.60 0.52 4.39
N VAL A 106 -22.66 1.83 4.12
CA VAL A 106 -23.92 2.60 4.11
C VAL A 106 -24.88 2.08 3.03
N GLY A 107 -24.37 1.73 1.85
CA GLY A 107 -25.18 1.18 0.75
C GLY A 107 -25.82 -0.16 1.10
N LYS A 108 -25.20 -0.97 1.98
CA LYS A 108 -25.70 -2.28 2.40
C LYS A 108 -26.59 -2.25 3.66
N LEU A 109 -26.69 -1.11 4.35
CA LEU A 109 -27.54 -0.96 5.55
C LEU A 109 -28.99 -1.39 5.32
N PRO A 110 -29.69 -1.02 4.22
CA PRO A 110 -31.07 -1.44 4.01
C PRO A 110 -31.21 -2.95 3.86
N VAL A 111 -30.27 -3.58 3.14
CA VAL A 111 -30.24 -5.03 2.91
C VAL A 111 -29.98 -5.77 4.22
N MET A 112 -29.11 -5.23 5.07
CA MET A 112 -28.88 -5.77 6.42
C MET A 112 -30.16 -5.73 7.27
N LEU A 113 -30.87 -4.60 7.27
CA LEU A 113 -32.09 -4.42 8.06
C LEU A 113 -33.20 -5.36 7.59
N ASP A 114 -33.35 -5.54 6.28
CA ASP A 114 -34.32 -6.47 5.68
C ASP A 114 -33.98 -7.94 6.04
N ALA A 115 -32.71 -8.32 5.98
CA ALA A 115 -32.24 -9.66 6.36
C ALA A 115 -32.46 -9.97 7.85
N ILE A 116 -32.39 -8.96 8.73
CA ILE A 116 -32.68 -9.10 10.17
C ILE A 116 -34.18 -9.27 10.39
N GLN A 117 -35.02 -8.46 9.74
CA GLN A 117 -36.48 -8.52 9.90
C GLN A 117 -37.07 -9.84 9.40
N THR A 118 -36.51 -10.40 8.33
CA THR A 118 -36.98 -11.64 7.70
C THR A 118 -36.37 -12.91 8.30
N HIS A 119 -35.49 -12.79 9.31
CA HIS A 119 -34.72 -13.92 9.89
C HIS A 119 -34.10 -14.83 8.82
N ALA A 120 -33.54 -14.22 7.77
CA ALA A 120 -33.06 -14.95 6.61
C ALA A 120 -31.87 -15.87 6.95
N PRO A 121 -31.79 -17.09 6.38
CA PRO A 121 -30.61 -17.94 6.51
C PRO A 121 -29.42 -17.25 5.83
N GLY A 122 -28.41 -16.86 6.62
CA GLY A 122 -27.28 -16.04 6.15
C GLY A 122 -27.21 -14.62 6.75
N MET A 123 -28.11 -14.28 7.68
CA MET A 123 -28.11 -12.99 8.40
C MET A 123 -26.72 -12.61 8.96
N ALA A 124 -25.97 -13.56 9.52
CA ALA A 124 -24.62 -13.31 10.04
C ALA A 124 -23.67 -12.77 8.97
N TYR A 125 -23.76 -13.28 7.72
CA TYR A 125 -22.96 -12.81 6.60
C TYR A 125 -23.42 -11.42 6.12
N GLY A 126 -24.73 -11.17 6.07
CA GLY A 126 -25.28 -9.83 5.73
C GLY A 126 -24.88 -8.75 6.74
N VAL A 127 -24.93 -9.08 8.03
CA VAL A 127 -24.49 -8.18 9.11
C VAL A 127 -22.99 -7.96 9.07
N ALA A 128 -22.17 -9.02 8.93
CA ALA A 128 -20.72 -8.89 8.84
C ALA A 128 -20.27 -8.07 7.63
N SER A 129 -20.85 -8.32 6.46
CA SER A 129 -20.52 -7.61 5.21
C SER A 129 -20.97 -6.14 5.19
N THR A 130 -21.78 -5.71 6.15
CA THR A 130 -22.20 -4.31 6.32
C THR A 130 -21.43 -3.63 7.45
N LEU A 131 -21.35 -4.27 8.63
CA LEU A 131 -20.68 -3.71 9.80
C LEU A 131 -19.15 -3.66 9.65
N VAL A 132 -18.53 -4.66 9.04
CA VAL A 132 -17.06 -4.70 8.92
C VAL A 132 -16.55 -3.55 8.03
N PRO A 133 -17.07 -3.33 6.80
CA PRO A 133 -16.69 -2.17 6.00
C PRO A 133 -17.01 -0.84 6.69
N LEU A 134 -18.16 -0.75 7.38
CA LEU A 134 -18.54 0.48 8.08
C LEU A 134 -17.54 0.82 9.19
N ILE A 135 -17.23 -0.13 10.08
CA ILE A 135 -16.29 0.08 11.19
C ILE A 135 -14.89 0.35 10.66
N LEU A 136 -14.41 -0.45 9.71
CA LEU A 136 -13.09 -0.23 9.10
C LEU A 136 -13.02 1.12 8.41
N GLY A 137 -14.08 1.51 7.69
CA GLY A 137 -14.19 2.82 7.05
C GLY A 137 -14.04 3.97 8.03
N ILE A 138 -14.76 3.92 9.17
CA ILE A 138 -14.63 4.91 10.25
C ILE A 138 -13.20 4.95 10.79
N VAL A 139 -12.63 3.80 11.12
CA VAL A 139 -11.26 3.70 11.68
C VAL A 139 -10.23 4.31 10.72
N LEU A 140 -10.34 4.00 9.43
CA LEU A 140 -9.46 4.51 8.38
C LEU A 140 -9.59 6.03 8.19
N LEU A 141 -10.79 6.60 8.34
CA LEU A 141 -10.99 8.05 8.24
C LEU A 141 -10.47 8.82 9.46
N ILE A 142 -10.62 8.27 10.67
CA ILE A 142 -10.18 8.95 11.90
C ILE A 142 -8.64 9.02 11.94
N ASN A 143 -7.95 7.92 11.63
CA ASN A 143 -6.49 7.84 11.69
C ASN A 143 -5.89 7.12 10.47
N PRO A 144 -5.95 7.72 9.27
CA PRO A 144 -5.45 7.09 8.04
C PRO A 144 -3.95 6.81 8.09
N PHE A 145 -3.18 7.67 8.76
CA PHE A 145 -1.74 7.47 8.89
C PHE A 145 -1.40 6.25 9.77
N GLN A 146 -2.09 6.08 10.90
CA GLN A 146 -1.92 4.87 11.72
C GLN A 146 -2.39 3.62 10.97
N ALA A 147 -3.47 3.73 10.18
CA ALA A 147 -3.94 2.63 9.35
C ALA A 147 -2.86 2.17 8.33
N ALA A 148 -2.19 3.11 7.66
CA ALA A 148 -1.05 2.78 6.80
C ALA A 148 0.07 2.07 7.59
N GLN A 149 0.40 2.55 8.78
CA GLN A 149 1.44 1.92 9.62
C GLN A 149 1.07 0.50 10.05
N MET A 150 -0.20 0.27 10.46
CA MET A 150 -0.68 -1.06 10.84
C MET A 150 -0.55 -2.04 9.68
N VAL A 151 -0.85 -1.62 8.44
CA VAL A 151 -0.67 -2.45 7.25
C VAL A 151 0.81 -2.78 7.03
N ILE A 152 1.71 -1.80 7.16
CA ILE A 152 3.17 -2.02 7.05
C ILE A 152 3.65 -3.00 8.14
N GLN A 153 3.18 -2.85 9.38
CA GLN A 153 3.51 -3.76 10.47
C GLN A 153 2.98 -5.18 10.22
N PHE A 154 1.77 -5.29 9.67
CA PHE A 154 1.18 -6.58 9.31
C PHE A 154 2.02 -7.30 8.25
N PHE A 155 2.49 -6.58 7.23
CA PHE A 155 3.43 -7.14 6.26
C PHE A 155 4.76 -7.52 6.91
N GLY A 156 5.31 -6.70 7.81
CA GLY A 156 6.54 -7.01 8.55
C GLY A 156 6.42 -8.27 9.40
N LEU A 157 5.29 -8.42 10.11
CA LEU A 157 4.97 -9.60 10.90
C LEU A 157 4.83 -10.84 10.01
N GLY A 158 4.14 -10.72 8.87
CA GLY A 158 4.03 -11.78 7.87
C GLY A 158 5.39 -12.24 7.37
N LEU A 159 6.29 -11.31 7.02
CA LEU A 159 7.65 -11.64 6.57
C LEU A 159 8.47 -12.34 7.66
N ILE A 160 8.36 -11.92 8.92
CA ILE A 160 9.06 -12.59 10.02
C ILE A 160 8.51 -14.01 10.20
N LEU A 161 7.19 -14.18 10.19
CA LEU A 161 6.57 -15.51 10.33
C LEU A 161 6.96 -16.44 9.18
N ASP A 162 6.96 -15.93 7.95
CA ASP A 162 7.35 -16.68 6.75
C ASP A 162 8.83 -17.07 6.82
N GLY A 163 9.72 -16.13 7.17
CA GLY A 163 11.14 -16.42 7.37
C GLY A 163 11.42 -17.42 8.48
N VAL A 164 10.67 -17.38 9.59
CA VAL A 164 10.78 -18.37 10.67
C VAL A 164 10.28 -19.74 10.19
N ALA A 165 9.16 -19.80 9.45
CA ALA A 165 8.63 -21.03 8.90
C ALA A 165 9.63 -21.68 7.93
N ASP A 166 10.22 -20.90 7.03
CA ASP A 166 11.27 -21.36 6.10
C ASP A 166 12.52 -21.85 6.83
N PHE A 167 12.92 -21.19 7.91
CA PHE A 167 14.06 -21.63 8.72
C PHE A 167 13.81 -22.99 9.40
N ILE A 168 12.59 -23.18 9.95
CA ILE A 168 12.18 -24.45 10.55
C ILE A 168 12.13 -25.55 9.47
N ALA A 169 11.56 -25.26 8.30
CA ALA A 169 11.48 -26.20 7.19
C ALA A 169 12.89 -26.61 6.70
N ALA A 170 13.81 -25.65 6.56
CA ALA A 170 15.20 -25.91 6.18
C ALA A 170 15.93 -26.83 7.19
N ARG A 171 15.61 -26.72 8.48
CA ARG A 171 16.15 -27.61 9.51
C ARG A 171 15.56 -29.02 9.44
N SER A 172 14.27 -29.16 9.13
CA SER A 172 13.61 -30.48 9.08
C SER A 172 14.01 -31.37 7.90
N ILE A 173 14.66 -30.80 6.88
CA ILE A 173 15.10 -31.51 5.67
C ILE A 173 16.54 -32.08 5.83
N ARG A 174 17.27 -31.68 6.89
CA ARG A 174 18.56 -32.28 7.29
C ARG A 174 18.35 -33.37 8.32
#